data_AF-A0A524HSG8-F1
#
_entry.id   AF-A0A524HSG8-F1
#
_cell.length_a   1.000
_cell.length_b   1.000
_cell.length_c   1.000
_cell.angle_alpha   90.00
_cell.angle_beta   90.00
_cell.angle_gamma   90.00
#
_symmetry.space_group_name_H-M   'P 1'
#
loop_
_entity.id
_entity.type
_entity.pdbx_description
1 polymer ?
#
loop_
_entity_poly.entity_id
_entity_poly.type
_entity_poly.pdbx_seq_one_letter_code
_entity_poly.pdbx_strand_id
1 'polypeptide(L)'
;DGRVYVNSMGLDPVILKATFREVANCRRAGIMINTFMLARNKSLVDFVKRVAQICRGKAYFTNTMTLGQFILMDFMKRKTRRVG
;
A
#
# COMPACT_ATOMS: atom_id res chain seq x y z
N ASP A 1 -17.73 6.43 9.95
CA ASP A 1 -17.43 7.87 9.85
C ASP A 1 -16.07 8.06 9.16
N GLY A 2 -16.06 7.91 7.83
CA GLY A 2 -14.87 7.69 7.00
C GLY A 2 -13.99 8.92 6.77
N ARG A 3 -13.59 9.57 7.86
CA ARG A 3 -12.70 10.74 7.80
C ARG A 3 -11.30 10.28 7.42
N VAL A 4 -10.98 10.44 6.15
CA VAL A 4 -9.61 10.28 5.65
C VAL A 4 -8.79 11.41 6.25
N TYR A 5 -7.81 11.06 7.09
CA TYR A 5 -6.81 12.01 7.55
C TYR A 5 -5.95 12.44 6.35
N VAL A 6 -6.15 13.66 5.86
CA VAL A 6 -5.36 14.25 4.78
C VAL A 6 -4.38 15.23 5.42
N ASN A 7 -3.13 14.81 5.57
CA ASN A 7 -2.06 15.73 5.92
C ASN A 7 -1.55 16.40 4.64
N SER A 8 -1.92 17.66 4.48
CA SER A 8 -1.66 18.45 3.28
C SER A 8 -0.27 19.12 3.24
N MET A 9 0.58 18.99 4.27
CA MET A 9 1.84 19.77 4.33
C MET A 9 3.12 19.01 4.72
N GLY A 10 3.06 17.74 5.12
CA GLY A 10 4.28 16.97 5.35
C GLY A 10 4.03 15.72 6.17
N LEU A 11 4.71 14.62 5.85
CA LEU A 11 4.60 13.42 6.64
C LEU A 11 5.14 13.67 8.05
N ASP A 12 4.26 13.62 9.05
CA ASP A 12 4.62 13.75 10.46
C ASP A 12 5.62 12.63 10.85
N PRO A 13 6.83 12.96 11.35
CA PRO A 13 7.84 11.99 11.73
C PRO A 13 7.38 10.95 12.76
N VAL A 14 6.48 11.33 13.67
CA VAL A 14 5.91 10.44 14.69
C VAL A 14 5.03 9.38 14.02
N ILE A 15 4.15 9.81 13.12
CA ILE A 15 3.28 8.92 12.36
C ILE A 15 4.11 7.96 11.50
N LEU A 16 5.16 8.47 10.83
CA LEU A 16 6.05 7.62 10.04
C LEU A 16 6.75 6.57 10.87
N LYS A 17 7.34 6.96 12.00
CA LYS A 17 8.07 6.06 12.87
C LYS A 17 7.14 4.97 13.44
N ALA A 18 5.95 5.36 13.88
CA ALA A 18 4.93 4.42 14.35
C ALA A 18 4.52 3.43 13.23
N THR A 19 4.28 3.94 12.02
CA THR A 19 3.86 3.13 10.88
C THR A 19 4.95 2.13 10.48
N PHE A 20 6.20 2.57 10.32
CA PHE A 20 7.30 1.68 9.95
C PHE A 20 7.58 0.61 11.02
N ARG A 21 7.42 0.95 12.30
CA ARG A 21 7.52 -0.03 13.39
C ARG A 21 6.48 -1.13 13.24
N GLU A 22 5.23 -0.76 12.96
CA GLU A 22 4.15 -1.74 12.80
C GLU A 22 4.31 -2.58 11.53
N VAL A 23 4.72 -1.97 10.41
CA VAL A 23 5.04 -2.71 9.18
C VAL A 23 6.13 -3.77 9.44
N ALA A 24 7.13 -3.44 10.26
CA ALA A 24 8.16 -4.40 10.67
C ALA A 24 7.61 -5.51 11.61
N ASN A 25 6.67 -5.18 12.50
CA ASN A 25 5.95 -6.18 13.30
C ASN A 25 5.18 -7.16 12.40
N CYS A 26 4.37 -6.64 11.46
CA CYS A 26 3.62 -7.45 10.50
C CYS A 26 4.55 -8.39 9.71
N ARG A 27 5.68 -7.87 9.20
CA ARG A 27 6.69 -8.69 8.49
C ARG A 27 7.20 -9.84 9.37
N ARG A 28 7.53 -9.56 10.64
CA ARG A 28 7.98 -10.59 11.60
C ARG A 28 6.91 -11.62 11.90
N ALA A 29 5.64 -11.23 11.88
CA ALA A 29 4.49 -12.12 12.04
C ALA A 29 4.11 -12.88 10.75
N GLY A 30 4.83 -12.71 9.64
CA GLY A 30 4.49 -13.33 8.35
C GLY A 30 3.28 -12.70 7.64
N ILE A 31 2.84 -11.51 8.07
CA ILE A 31 1.69 -10.80 7.50
C ILE A 31 2.17 -9.94 6.32
N MET A 32 1.70 -10.27 5.12
CA MET A 32 2.03 -9.53 3.90
C MET A 32 1.17 -8.27 3.78
N ILE A 33 1.82 -7.13 3.50
CA ILE A 33 1.16 -5.85 3.26
C ILE A 33 1.26 -5.52 1.76
N ASN A 34 0.11 -5.39 1.09
CA ASN A 34 0.04 -4.90 -0.29
C ASN A 34 -0.36 -3.42 -0.27
N THR A 35 0.40 -2.58 -0.96
CA THR A 35 0.16 -1.13 -0.97
C THR A 35 -0.17 -0.66 -2.37
N PHE A 36 -1.33 -0.01 -2.51
CA PHE A 36 -1.76 0.66 -3.74
C PHE A 36 -1.71 2.16 -3.52
N MET A 37 -0.83 2.83 -4.27
CA MET A 37 -0.67 4.27 -4.17
C MET A 37 -1.17 4.95 -5.44
N LEU A 38 -2.18 5.81 -5.27
CA LEU A 38 -2.84 6.57 -6.34
C LEU A 38 -2.32 8.01 -6.51
N ALA A 39 -1.58 8.53 -5.53
CA ALA A 39 -1.12 9.91 -5.53
C ALA A 39 0.24 10.07 -6.24
N ARG A 40 0.51 11.27 -6.76
CA ARG A 40 1.79 11.62 -7.42
C ARG A 40 2.75 12.42 -6.54
N ASN A 41 2.40 12.70 -5.29
CA ASN A 41 3.27 13.46 -4.39
C ASN A 41 4.52 12.64 -4.03
N LYS A 42 5.70 13.20 -4.32
CA LYS A 42 7.01 12.58 -4.11
C LYS A 42 7.19 12.06 -2.68
N SER A 43 6.78 12.82 -1.66
CA SER A 43 6.95 12.45 -0.26
C SER A 43 6.14 11.21 0.12
N LEU A 44 4.91 11.10 -0.40
CA LEU A 44 4.07 9.91 -0.19
C LEU A 44 4.63 8.70 -0.97
N VAL A 45 5.23 8.93 -2.14
CA VAL A 45 5.86 7.87 -2.94
C VAL A 45 7.04 7.27 -2.19
N ASP A 46 7.90 8.11 -1.62
CA ASP A 46 9.07 7.66 -0.86
C ASP A 46 8.66 6.93 0.43
N PHE A 47 7.56 7.34 1.06
CA PHE A 47 6.97 6.60 2.16
C PHE A 47 6.48 5.21 1.75
N VAL A 48 5.71 5.10 0.67
CA VAL A 48 5.22 3.79 0.20
C VAL A 48 6.37 2.89 -0.24
N LYS A 49 7.40 3.43 -0.88
CA LYS A 49 8.64 2.68 -1.18
C LYS A 49 9.26 2.13 0.10
N ARG A 50 9.35 2.93 1.16
CA ARG A 50 9.93 2.49 2.43
C ARG A 50 9.09 1.40 3.11
N VAL A 51 7.77 1.53 3.10
CA VAL A 51 6.85 0.48 3.59
C VAL A 51 7.08 -0.83 2.85
N ALA A 52 7.10 -0.79 1.51
CA ALA A 52 7.29 -1.97 0.66
C ALA A 52 8.63 -2.66 0.91
N GLN A 53 9.71 -1.89 1.08
CA GLN A 53 11.03 -2.41 1.44
C GLN A 53 11.03 -3.18 2.77
N ILE A 54 10.29 -2.68 3.77
CA ILE A 54 10.20 -3.34 5.08
C ILE A 54 9.37 -4.62 4.97
N CYS A 55 8.18 -4.59 4.38
CA CYS A 55 7.30 -5.75 4.34
C CYS A 55 7.68 -6.82 3.29
N ARG A 56 8.63 -6.52 2.37
CA ARG A 56 8.87 -7.31 1.13
C ARG A 56 7.59 -7.50 0.29
N GLY A 57 6.61 -6.61 0.47
CA GLY A 57 5.35 -6.62 -0.23
C GLY A 57 5.41 -5.88 -1.56
N LYS A 58 4.36 -6.01 -2.37
CA LYS A 58 4.25 -5.30 -3.64
C LYS A 58 3.70 -3.89 -3.40
N ALA A 59 4.40 -2.89 -3.90
CA ALA A 59 3.88 -1.53 -4.03
C ALA A 59 3.52 -1.27 -5.50
N TYR A 60 2.27 -0.91 -5.74
CA TYR A 60 1.78 -0.52 -7.04
C TYR A 60 1.64 1.00 -7.08
N PHE A 61 2.53 1.65 -7.82
CA PHE A 61 2.42 3.07 -8.16
C PHE A 61 1.57 3.16 -9.41
N THR A 62 0.35 3.67 -9.26
CA THR A 62 -0.68 3.55 -10.29
C THR A 62 -1.42 4.88 -10.41
N ASN A 63 -1.90 5.19 -11.61
CA ASN A 63 -2.93 6.21 -11.77
C ASN A 63 -4.31 5.56 -11.51
N THR A 64 -5.36 6.36 -11.35
CA THR A 64 -6.71 5.85 -11.03
C THR A 64 -7.23 4.84 -12.07
N MET A 65 -6.83 4.98 -13.34
CA MET A 65 -7.25 4.08 -14.42
C MET A 65 -6.54 2.72 -14.36
N THR A 66 -5.24 2.68 -14.08
CA THR A 66 -4.48 1.42 -14.03
C THR A 66 -4.77 0.61 -12.76
N LEU A 67 -5.27 1.24 -11.68
CA LEU A 67 -5.60 0.54 -10.44
C LEU A 67 -6.81 -0.38 -10.63
N GLY A 68 -7.87 0.14 -11.26
CA GLY A 68 -9.09 -0.63 -11.52
C GLY A 68 -8.79 -1.88 -12.35
N GLN A 69 -7.92 -1.76 -13.35
CA GLN A 69 -7.51 -2.89 -14.18
C GLN A 69 -6.72 -3.94 -13.40
N PHE A 70 -5.80 -3.55 -12.51
CA PHE A 70 -5.06 -4.49 -11.66
C PHE A 70 -5.94 -5.23 -10.66
N ILE A 71 -6.85 -4.52 -9.99
CA ILE A 71 -7.80 -5.13 -9.04
C ILE A 71 -8.73 -6.11 -9.78
N LEU A 72 -9.29 -5.70 -10.92
CA LEU A 72 -10.17 -6.53 -11.72
C LEU A 72 -9.45 -7.78 -12.23
N MET A 73 -8.21 -7.65 -12.69
CA MET A 73 -7.38 -8.77 -13.12
C MET A 73 -7.06 -9.74 -11.97
N ASP A 74 -6.68 -9.27 -10.78
CA ASP A 74 -6.44 -10.15 -9.63
C ASP A 74 -7.73 -10.85 -9.19
N PHE A 75 -8.85 -10.13 -9.18
CA PHE A 75 -10.16 -10.69 -8.88
C PHE A 75 -10.56 -11.78 -9.88
N MET A 76 -10.43 -11.53 -11.19
CA MET A 76 -10.72 -12.50 -12.24
C MET A 76 -9.82 -13.75 -12.11
N LYS A 77 -8.51 -13.57 -11.92
CA LYS A 77 -7.56 -14.69 -11.74
C LYS A 77 -7.89 -15.54 -10.52
N ARG A 78 -8.31 -14.92 -9.41
CA ARG A 78 -8.76 -15.66 -8.21
C ARG A 78 -10.07 -16.41 -8.45
N LYS A 79 -10.98 -15.86 -9.26
CA LYS A 79 -12.22 -16.53 -9.65
C LYS A 79 -11.95 -17.76 -10.50
N THR A 80 -11.11 -17.66 -11.54
CA THR A 80 -10.73 -18.79 -12.41
C THR A 80 -10.13 -19.95 -11.62
N ARG A 81 -9.32 -19.68 -10.60
CA ARG A 81 -8.70 -20.71 -9.75
C ARG A 81 -9.69 -21.44 -8.82
N ARG A 82 -10.93 -20.94 -8.65
CA ARG A 82 -11.99 -21.58 -7.85
C ARG A 82 -12.96 -22.42 -8.68
N VAL A 83 -12.89 -22.35 -10.01
CA VAL A 83 -13.77 -23.11 -10.93
C VAL A 83 -13.01 -24.25 -11.62
N GLY A 84 -11.90 -24.70 -11.04
CA GLY A 84 -11.13 -25.86 -11.48
C GLY A 84 -11.12 -26.93 -10.40
#